data_AF-A0A0A1H223-F1
#
_entry.id   AF-A0A0A1H223-F1
#
_cell.length_a   1.000
_cell.length_b   1.000
_cell.length_c   1.000
_cell.angle_alpha   90.00
_cell.angle_beta   90.00
_cell.angle_gamma   90.00
#
_symmetry.space_group_name_H-M   'P 1'
#
loop_
_entity.id
_entity.type
_entity.pdbx_description
1 polymer ?
#
loop_
_entity_poly.entity_id
_entity_poly.type
_entity_poly.pdbx_seq_one_letter_code
_entity_poly.pdbx_strand_id
1 'polypeptide(L)'
;MRKHLYRLLAAVALAAAAAQSAWAGDMSVGAGYNFVPGSGYVSFDDRFGNFAAEAWLMTTGQEEPTTRPGPELDLNVLAYLPSCPVFAKVGVISGLWGKHGADAGFGVDWPLTRQWSVRLQDTFNWATEDQHPGYELEHQVALGVEFHF
;
A
#
# COMPACT_ATOMS: atom_id res chain seq x y z
N MET A 1 19.95 19.89 -19.09
CA MET A 1 18.48 19.89 -18.85
C MET A 1 18.01 18.79 -17.90
N ARG A 2 18.26 17.48 -18.15
CA ARG A 2 17.77 16.38 -17.29
C ARG A 2 18.10 16.50 -15.80
N LYS A 3 19.31 16.95 -15.44
CA LYS A 3 19.74 17.11 -14.03
C LYS A 3 18.95 18.15 -13.23
N HIS A 4 18.42 19.18 -13.90
CA HIS A 4 17.60 20.20 -13.23
C HIS A 4 16.15 19.73 -13.05
N LEU A 5 15.66 18.89 -13.97
CA LEU A 5 14.35 18.27 -13.85
C LEU A 5 14.28 17.35 -12.63
N TYR A 6 15.28 16.48 -12.41
CA TYR A 6 15.31 15.60 -11.23
C TYR A 6 15.40 16.39 -9.91
N ARG A 7 16.13 17.51 -9.88
CA ARG A 7 16.22 18.38 -8.71
C ARG A 7 14.90 19.10 -8.43
N LEU A 8 14.21 19.55 -9.47
CA LEU A 8 12.89 20.17 -9.35
C LEU A 8 11.86 19.15 -8.87
N LEU A 9 11.85 17.94 -9.42
CA LEU A 9 10.97 16.86 -8.98
C LEU A 9 11.24 16.44 -7.53
N ALA A 10 12.51 16.31 -7.14
CA ALA A 10 12.89 16.03 -5.76
C ALA A 10 12.47 17.18 -4.82
N ALA A 11 12.65 18.44 -5.21
CA ALA A 11 12.25 19.59 -4.41
C ALA A 11 10.73 19.73 -4.26
N VAL A 12 9.97 19.44 -5.33
CA VAL A 12 8.50 19.41 -5.29
C VAL A 12 8.01 18.24 -4.44
N ALA A 13 8.61 17.05 -4.58
CA ALA A 13 8.30 15.90 -3.74
C ALA A 13 8.62 16.17 -2.26
N LEU A 14 9.75 16.84 -1.97
CA LEU A 14 10.14 17.22 -0.60
C LEU A 14 9.22 18.31 -0.02
N ALA A 15 8.83 19.30 -0.82
CA ALA A 15 7.93 20.37 -0.40
C ALA A 15 6.50 19.87 -0.21
N ALA A 16 6.03 18.94 -1.06
CA ALA A 16 4.76 18.27 -0.89
C ALA A 16 4.78 17.28 0.29
N ALA A 17 5.95 16.69 0.60
CA ALA A 17 6.14 15.87 1.80
C ALA A 17 6.17 16.69 3.10
N ALA A 18 6.60 17.96 3.04
CA ALA A 18 6.58 18.87 4.18
C ALA A 18 5.19 19.48 4.46
N ALA A 19 4.22 19.32 3.54
CA ALA A 19 2.87 19.82 3.70
C ALA A 19 2.00 18.82 4.47
N GLN A 20 2.11 18.87 5.80
CA GLN A 20 1.13 18.40 6.80
C GLN A 20 0.70 16.92 6.73
N SER A 21 1.50 16.05 7.34
CA SER A 21 1.10 14.68 7.71
C SER A 21 0.26 14.60 9.01
N ALA A 22 -0.24 15.73 9.53
CA ALA A 22 -0.92 15.79 10.82
C ALA A 22 -2.45 15.77 10.72
N TRP A 23 -3.02 15.74 9.51
CA TRP A 23 -4.46 15.96 9.26
C TRP A 23 -5.15 14.81 8.53
N ALA A 24 -4.52 13.63 8.41
CA ALA A 24 -5.27 12.41 8.10
C ALA A 24 -6.13 12.10 9.33
N GLY A 25 -7.43 11.96 9.14
CA GLY A 25 -8.36 11.57 10.20
C GLY A 25 -7.93 10.28 10.88
N ASP A 26 -8.56 9.95 12.01
CA ASP A 26 -8.28 8.69 12.69
C ASP A 26 -8.66 7.50 11.80
N MET A 27 -9.52 7.67 10.78
CA MET A 27 -9.95 6.59 9.89
C MET A 27 -9.93 7.04 8.42
N SER A 28 -9.57 6.13 7.51
CA SER A 28 -9.75 6.31 6.08
C SER A 28 -10.26 5.06 5.37
N VAL A 29 -10.80 5.31 4.16
CA VAL A 29 -11.16 4.28 3.19
C VAL A 29 -10.51 4.61 1.86
N GLY A 30 -10.00 3.59 1.19
CA GLY A 30 -9.32 3.74 -0.07
C GLY A 30 -9.76 2.77 -1.13
N ALA A 31 -9.44 3.14 -2.36
CA ALA A 31 -9.56 2.26 -3.51
C ALA A 31 -8.47 2.60 -4.52
N GLY A 32 -8.01 1.58 -5.24
CA GLY A 32 -6.95 1.76 -6.22
C GLY A 32 -6.71 0.55 -7.09
N TYR A 33 -5.55 0.57 -7.73
CA TYR A 33 -5.13 -0.43 -8.69
C TYR A 33 -3.68 -0.86 -8.42
N ASN A 34 -3.48 -2.17 -8.34
CA ASN A 34 -2.19 -2.83 -8.34
C ASN A 34 -1.76 -3.07 -9.79
N PHE A 35 -0.68 -2.43 -10.22
CA PHE A 35 -0.16 -2.60 -11.59
C PHE A 35 0.41 -3.99 -11.85
N VAL A 36 0.91 -4.62 -10.79
CA VAL A 36 1.46 -5.97 -10.77
C VAL A 36 0.82 -6.64 -9.55
N PRO A 37 0.01 -7.70 -9.69
CA PRO A 37 -0.28 -8.49 -10.90
C PRO A 37 -1.31 -7.86 -11.88
N GLY A 38 -2.01 -6.79 -11.51
CA GLY A 38 -3.11 -6.22 -12.29
C GLY A 38 -4.47 -6.42 -11.63
N SER A 39 -4.65 -5.87 -10.43
CA SER A 39 -5.86 -6.07 -9.63
C SER A 39 -6.40 -4.78 -9.02
N GLY A 40 -7.72 -4.70 -8.85
CA GLY A 40 -8.34 -3.64 -8.07
C GLY A 40 -8.25 -3.95 -6.59
N TYR A 41 -8.22 -2.90 -5.76
CA TYR A 41 -8.26 -3.05 -4.33
C TYR A 41 -9.22 -2.07 -3.65
N VAL A 42 -9.63 -2.43 -2.43
CA VAL A 42 -10.20 -1.50 -1.45
C VAL A 42 -9.46 -1.63 -0.13
N SER A 43 -9.21 -0.50 0.53
CA SER A 43 -8.52 -0.42 1.82
C SER A 43 -9.42 0.24 2.86
N PHE A 44 -9.19 -0.13 4.11
CA PHE A 44 -9.71 0.56 5.28
C PHE A 44 -8.60 0.65 6.30
N ASP A 45 -8.34 1.83 6.83
CA ASP A 45 -7.29 2.06 7.81
C ASP A 45 -7.75 2.90 9.00
N ASP A 46 -7.15 2.60 10.16
CA ASP A 46 -7.35 3.29 11.43
C ASP A 46 -5.99 3.72 11.99
N ARG A 47 -5.81 5.02 12.23
CA ARG A 47 -4.54 5.67 12.54
C ARG A 47 -4.52 6.16 13.98
N PHE A 48 -3.46 5.74 14.68
CA PHE A 48 -3.13 6.22 16.02
C PHE A 48 -1.73 6.85 16.04
N GLY A 49 -1.69 8.18 15.87
CA GLY A 49 -0.44 8.95 15.83
C GLY A 49 0.41 8.64 14.58
N ASN A 50 1.56 8.00 14.79
CA ASN A 50 2.47 7.61 13.71
C ASN A 50 2.26 6.17 13.24
N PHE A 51 1.30 5.44 13.82
CA PHE A 51 1.00 4.07 13.43
C PHE A 51 -0.42 3.98 12.87
N ALA A 52 -0.65 3.05 11.95
CA ALA A 52 -2.00 2.71 11.52
C ALA A 52 -2.14 1.19 11.38
N ALA A 53 -3.36 0.70 11.54
CA ALA A 53 -3.75 -0.64 11.12
C ALA A 53 -4.54 -0.51 9.82
N GLU A 54 -4.22 -1.33 8.82
CA GLU A 54 -4.89 -1.33 7.52
C GLU A 54 -5.39 -2.74 7.20
N ALA A 55 -6.62 -2.81 6.70
CA ALA A 55 -7.15 -3.99 6.03
C ALA A 55 -7.24 -3.71 4.54
N TRP A 56 -6.62 -4.55 3.73
CA TRP A 56 -6.52 -4.37 2.29
C TRP A 56 -7.11 -5.58 1.56
N LEU A 57 -8.17 -5.37 0.77
CA LEU A 57 -8.84 -6.43 0.03
C LEU A 57 -8.59 -6.26 -1.47
N MET A 58 -8.04 -7.29 -2.09
CA MET A 58 -7.71 -7.32 -3.51
C MET A 58 -8.64 -8.26 -4.26
N THR A 59 -9.12 -7.83 -5.43
CA THR A 59 -10.08 -8.61 -6.23
C THR A 59 -9.46 -9.86 -6.84
N THR A 60 -8.20 -9.72 -7.24
CA THR A 60 -7.38 -10.78 -7.81
C THR A 60 -6.07 -10.76 -7.07
N GLY A 61 -5.78 -11.88 -6.45
CA GLY A 61 -4.51 -12.22 -5.86
C GLY A 61 -3.43 -12.36 -6.91
N GLN A 62 -2.24 -12.70 -6.43
CA GLN A 62 -1.02 -12.79 -7.22
C GLN A 62 -1.14 -13.88 -8.29
N GLU A 63 -0.57 -13.62 -9.46
CA GLU A 63 -0.59 -14.54 -10.61
C GLU A 63 0.84 -14.99 -10.94
N GLU A 64 1.42 -15.87 -10.13
CA GLU A 64 2.43 -16.80 -10.64
C GLU A 64 1.71 -18.05 -11.20
N PRO A 65 2.29 -18.77 -12.19
CA PRO A 65 1.64 -19.88 -12.89
C PRO A 65 1.24 -21.07 -12.00
N THR A 66 1.56 -21.03 -10.71
CA THR A 66 1.37 -22.10 -9.72
C THR A 66 0.17 -21.91 -8.80
N THR A 67 -0.52 -20.77 -8.83
CA THR A 67 -1.56 -20.41 -7.84
C THR A 67 -2.89 -20.01 -8.48
N ARG A 68 -3.96 -20.14 -7.72
CA ARG A 68 -5.32 -19.89 -8.24
C ARG A 68 -5.66 -18.40 -8.06
N PRO A 69 -6.00 -17.68 -9.13
CA PRO A 69 -6.45 -16.30 -8.99
C PRO A 69 -7.71 -16.26 -8.13
N GLY A 70 -7.69 -15.43 -7.08
CA GLY A 70 -8.80 -15.29 -6.16
C GLY A 70 -8.61 -14.11 -5.21
N PRO A 71 -9.61 -13.74 -4.42
CA PRO A 71 -9.50 -12.58 -3.53
C PRO A 71 -8.50 -12.85 -2.40
N GLU A 72 -7.72 -11.82 -2.08
CA GLU A 72 -6.71 -11.82 -1.02
C GLU A 72 -7.00 -10.67 -0.05
N LEU A 73 -6.84 -10.95 1.25
CA LEU A 73 -6.92 -9.97 2.33
C LEU A 73 -5.55 -9.83 2.98
N ASP A 74 -5.05 -8.60 3.02
CA ASP A 74 -3.85 -8.25 3.77
C ASP A 74 -4.25 -7.48 5.03
N LEU A 75 -3.61 -7.80 6.14
CA LEU A 75 -3.74 -7.09 7.40
C LEU A 75 -2.38 -6.50 7.76
N ASN A 76 -2.28 -5.17 7.67
CA ASN A 76 -1.02 -4.46 7.73
C ASN A 76 -0.96 -3.56 8.96
N VAL A 77 0.25 -3.38 9.49
CA VAL A 77 0.61 -2.28 10.38
C VAL A 77 1.50 -1.32 9.61
N LEU A 78 1.12 -0.05 9.59
CA LEU A 78 1.84 1.03 8.94
C LEU A 78 2.56 1.86 10.01
N ALA A 79 3.77 2.30 9.69
CA ALA A 79 4.56 3.23 10.47
C ALA A 79 4.94 4.45 9.61
N TYR A 80 4.41 5.61 9.97
CA TYR A 80 4.64 6.88 9.29
C TYR A 80 5.87 7.60 9.85
N LEU A 81 6.64 8.22 8.97
CA LEU A 81 7.68 9.15 9.38
C LEU A 81 7.05 10.43 9.96
N PRO A 82 7.60 10.99 11.06
CA PRO A 82 7.10 12.25 11.60
C PRO A 82 7.15 13.38 10.56
N SER A 83 6.05 14.11 10.41
CA SER A 83 5.94 15.25 9.49
C SER A 83 6.17 14.91 8.01
N CYS A 84 6.05 13.64 7.62
CA CYS A 84 6.29 13.17 6.26
C CYS A 84 5.19 12.17 5.86
N PRO A 85 4.64 12.25 4.63
CA PRO A 85 3.63 11.31 4.14
C PRO A 85 4.17 9.92 3.83
N VAL A 86 5.46 9.67 4.07
CA VAL A 86 6.11 8.39 3.81
C VAL A 86 5.80 7.42 4.96
N PHE A 87 5.40 6.21 4.60
CA PHE A 87 5.21 5.11 5.53
C PHE A 87 5.99 3.87 5.11
N ALA A 88 6.29 3.04 6.10
CA ALA A 88 6.63 1.64 5.90
C ALA A 88 5.45 0.79 6.38
N LYS A 89 5.25 -0.39 5.79
CA LYS A 89 4.22 -1.34 6.22
C LYS A 89 4.79 -2.73 6.35
N VAL A 90 4.20 -3.51 7.25
CA VAL A 90 4.40 -4.95 7.35
C VAL A 90 3.08 -5.62 7.70
N GLY A 91 2.84 -6.80 7.16
CA GLY A 91 1.55 -7.44 7.29
C GLY A 91 1.55 -8.93 7.09
N VAL A 92 0.34 -9.48 7.15
CA VAL A 92 0.04 -10.87 6.87
C VAL A 92 -0.99 -10.96 5.75
N ILE A 93 -0.79 -11.92 4.86
CA ILE A 93 -1.65 -12.19 3.72
C ILE A 93 -2.51 -13.41 4.03
N SER A 94 -3.80 -13.34 3.72
CA SER A 94 -4.74 -14.46 3.81
C SER A 94 -5.67 -14.49 2.60
N GLY A 95 -5.61 -15.55 1.81
CA GLY A 95 -6.48 -15.78 0.65
C GLY A 95 -7.52 -16.88 0.86
N LEU A 96 -8.61 -16.83 0.09
CA LEU A 96 -9.74 -17.77 0.16
C LEU A 96 -9.39 -19.24 -0.11
N TRP A 97 -8.23 -19.53 -0.71
CA TRP A 97 -7.82 -20.86 -1.16
C TRP A 97 -6.66 -21.47 -0.35
N GLY A 98 -6.52 -21.06 0.92
CA GLY A 98 -5.42 -21.53 1.78
C GLY A 98 -4.09 -20.82 1.51
N LYS A 99 -4.13 -19.68 0.82
CA LYS A 99 -2.98 -18.81 0.65
C LYS A 99 -2.72 -18.08 1.96
N HIS A 100 -1.48 -18.16 2.44
CA HIS A 100 -1.04 -17.45 3.62
C HIS A 100 0.39 -16.94 3.43
N GLY A 101 0.69 -15.80 4.02
CA GLY A 101 1.98 -15.15 3.78
C GLY A 101 2.22 -13.95 4.67
N ALA A 102 3.29 -13.24 4.36
CA ALA A 102 3.63 -11.96 4.95
C ALA A 102 4.01 -10.98 3.85
N ASP A 103 3.81 -9.70 4.13
CA ASP A 103 4.22 -8.62 3.25
C ASP A 103 5.03 -7.57 4.01
N ALA A 104 5.84 -6.84 3.26
CA ALA A 104 6.57 -5.68 3.73
C ALA A 104 6.69 -4.67 2.60
N GLY A 105 6.48 -3.39 2.89
CA GLY A 105 6.46 -2.37 1.86
C GLY A 105 6.76 -0.98 2.37
N PHE A 106 6.77 -0.05 1.43
CA PHE A 106 6.84 1.37 1.70
C PHE A 106 5.96 2.12 0.73
N GLY A 107 5.47 3.27 1.16
CA GLY A 107 4.60 4.09 0.34
C GLY A 107 4.59 5.55 0.77
N VAL A 108 3.80 6.33 0.03
CA VAL A 108 3.61 7.76 0.25
C VAL A 108 2.14 8.09 0.11
N ASP A 109 1.59 8.74 1.13
CA ASP A 109 0.24 9.31 1.13
C ASP A 109 0.28 10.81 0.83
N TRP A 110 0.19 11.18 -0.44
CA TRP A 110 0.20 12.59 -0.83
C TRP A 110 -1.14 13.26 -0.56
N PRO A 111 -1.24 14.20 0.40
CA PRO A 111 -2.49 14.91 0.66
C PRO A 111 -2.83 15.81 -0.54
N LEU A 112 -4.01 15.61 -1.11
CA LEU A 112 -4.59 16.50 -2.12
C LEU A 112 -5.44 17.59 -1.47
N THR A 113 -6.21 17.22 -0.45
CA THR A 113 -7.03 18.10 0.38
C THR A 113 -7.02 17.61 1.83
N ARG A 114 -7.82 18.22 2.72
CA ARG A 114 -7.99 17.71 4.09
C ARG A 114 -8.64 16.32 4.16
N GLN A 115 -9.41 15.96 3.15
CA GLN A 115 -10.20 14.72 3.15
C GLN A 115 -9.71 13.71 2.13
N TRP A 116 -8.75 14.07 1.28
CA TRP A 116 -8.35 13.25 0.15
C TRP A 116 -6.84 13.18 0.05
N SER A 117 -6.31 11.97 -0.12
CA SER A 117 -4.91 11.73 -0.49
C SER A 117 -4.80 10.76 -1.66
N VAL A 118 -3.64 10.77 -2.30
CA VAL A 118 -3.23 9.75 -3.28
C VAL A 118 -2.15 8.90 -2.64
N ARG A 119 -2.34 7.59 -2.65
CA ARG A 119 -1.39 6.60 -2.12
C ARG A 119 -0.62 5.98 -3.27
N LEU A 120 0.70 6.06 -3.21
CA LEU A 120 1.60 5.29 -4.08
C LEU A 120 2.45 4.39 -3.19
N GLN A 121 2.45 3.08 -3.44
CA GLN A 121 3.23 2.14 -2.63
C GLN A 121 3.83 1.00 -3.46
N ASP A 122 4.92 0.45 -2.93
CA ASP A 122 5.56 -0.77 -3.37
C ASP A 122 5.58 -1.75 -2.19
N THR A 123 5.07 -2.95 -2.43
CA THR A 123 4.94 -4.01 -1.43
C THR A 123 5.65 -5.25 -1.94
N PHE A 124 6.61 -5.75 -1.17
CA PHE A 124 7.18 -7.05 -1.37
C PHE A 124 6.37 -8.08 -0.60
N ASN A 125 5.89 -9.09 -1.31
CA ASN A 125 5.07 -10.15 -0.76
C ASN A 125 5.83 -11.47 -0.72
N TRP A 126 5.59 -12.24 0.33
CA TRP A 126 6.04 -13.61 0.47
C TRP A 126 4.87 -14.49 0.90
N ALA A 127 4.37 -15.34 0.00
CA ALA A 127 3.20 -16.17 0.27
C ALA A 127 3.38 -17.61 -0.17
N THR A 128 2.57 -18.52 0.38
CA THR A 128 2.51 -19.93 0.01
C THR A 128 1.06 -20.42 0.03
N GLU A 129 0.79 -21.51 -0.70
CA GLU A 129 -0.51 -22.17 -0.73
C GLU A 129 -0.41 -23.59 -0.15
N ASP A 130 -1.40 -23.99 0.64
CA ASP A 130 -1.47 -25.33 1.25
C ASP A 130 -1.38 -26.48 0.22
N GLN A 131 -1.83 -26.26 -1.02
CA GLN A 131 -1.92 -27.29 -2.06
C GLN A 131 -0.71 -27.35 -3.00
N HIS A 132 0.18 -26.35 -2.97
CA HIS A 132 1.35 -26.26 -3.85
C HIS A 132 2.60 -25.90 -3.04
N PRO A 133 3.57 -26.83 -2.87
CA PRO A 133 4.81 -26.54 -2.17
C PRO A 133 5.68 -25.62 -3.03
N GLY A 134 5.48 -24.31 -2.86
CA GLY A 134 6.19 -23.23 -3.51
C GLY A 134 6.00 -21.93 -2.72
N TYR A 135 7.02 -21.06 -2.75
CA TYR A 135 6.92 -19.71 -2.20
C TYR A 135 6.84 -18.73 -3.35
N GLU A 136 5.86 -17.84 -3.28
CA GLU A 136 5.69 -16.72 -4.20
C GLU A 136 6.45 -15.52 -3.64
N LEU A 137 7.23 -14.86 -4.50
CA LEU A 137 7.94 -13.63 -4.17
C LEU A 137 7.62 -12.60 -5.24
N GLU A 138 6.78 -11.63 -4.92
CA GLU A 138 6.31 -10.65 -5.89
C GLU A 138 6.39 -9.22 -5.33
N HIS A 139 6.76 -8.29 -6.21
CA HIS A 139 6.60 -6.87 -5.97
C HIS A 139 5.25 -6.40 -6.50
N GLN A 140 4.46 -5.81 -5.63
CA GLN A 140 3.21 -5.16 -5.95
C GLN A 140 3.36 -3.65 -5.88
N VAL A 141 3.27 -3.02 -7.05
CA VAL A 141 3.23 -1.55 -7.16
C VAL A 141 1.78 -1.12 -7.29
N ALA A 142 1.33 -0.24 -6.40
CA ALA A 142 -0.06 0.16 -6.29
C ALA A 142 -0.23 1.68 -6.29
N LEU A 143 -1.31 2.14 -6.92
CA LEU A 143 -1.75 3.53 -6.88
C LEU A 143 -3.23 3.58 -6.51
N GLY A 144 -3.59 4.42 -5.54
CA GLY A 144 -4.97 4.62 -5.15
C GLY A 144 -5.26 5.98 -4.57
N VAL A 145 -6.51 6.14 -4.15
CA VAL A 145 -7.06 7.35 -3.56
C VAL A 145 -7.70 6.99 -2.23
N GLU A 146 -7.39 7.76 -1.20
CA GLU A 146 -7.92 7.58 0.16
C GLU A 146 -8.83 8.76 0.53
N PHE A 147 -9.96 8.47 1.17
CA PHE A 147 -10.86 9.42 1.79
C PHE A 147 -10.74 9.36 3.32
N HIS A 148 -10.51 10.51 3.95
CA HIS A 148 -10.25 10.66 5.38
C HIS A 148 -11.47 11.25 6.09
N PHE A 149 -11.83 10.67 7.24
CA PHE A 149 -12.99 11.09 8.06
C PHE A 149 -12.65 12.12 9.14
#